data_AF-A0A843LBZ9-F1
#
_entry.id   AF-A0A843LBZ9-F1
#
_cell.length_a   1.000
_cell.length_b   1.000
_cell.length_c   1.000
_cell.angle_alpha   90.00
_cell.angle_beta   90.00
_cell.angle_gamma   90.00
#
_symmetry.space_group_name_H-M   'P 1'
#
loop_
_entity.id
_entity.type
_entity.pdbx_description
1 polymer ?
#
loop_
_entity_poly.entity_id
_entity_poly.type
_entity_poly.pdbx_seq_one_letter_code
_entity_poly.pdbx_strand_id
1 'polypeptide(L)'
;MESPDNVSSKQVGVRLPGHLYRWLREKVDSGEYSNMAQSVIGELTKARALEEVRRRETPLYSVYEDEPLARMVNERIEGIRRELLDEVKRRRA
;
A
#
# COMPACT_ATOMS: atom_id res chain seq x y z
N MET A 1 -30.32 -3.40 -41.62
CA MET A 1 -30.01 -2.54 -40.45
C MET A 1 -29.57 -3.47 -39.34
N GLU A 2 -28.28 -3.51 -39.05
CA GLU A 2 -27.74 -4.28 -37.91
C GLU A 2 -28.18 -3.59 -36.61
N SER A 3 -28.81 -4.36 -35.72
CA SER A 3 -29.11 -3.92 -34.36
C SER A 3 -27.81 -3.74 -33.59
N PRO A 4 -27.67 -2.70 -32.74
CA PRO A 4 -26.47 -2.53 -31.95
C PRO A 4 -26.35 -3.68 -30.97
N ASP A 5 -25.19 -4.33 -31.00
CA ASP A 5 -24.79 -5.36 -30.06
C ASP A 5 -25.13 -4.93 -28.63
N ASN A 6 -25.93 -5.76 -27.99
CA ASN A 6 -26.30 -5.64 -26.60
C ASN A 6 -25.01 -5.70 -25.77
N VAL A 7 -24.45 -4.53 -25.47
CA VAL A 7 -23.26 -4.37 -24.63
C VAL A 7 -23.64 -4.97 -23.29
N SER A 8 -23.21 -6.21 -23.06
CA SER A 8 -23.42 -6.96 -21.83
C SER A 8 -22.80 -6.13 -20.71
N SER A 9 -23.64 -5.29 -20.11
CA SER A 9 -23.37 -4.56 -18.89
C SER A 9 -23.24 -5.63 -17.83
N LYS A 10 -22.01 -6.16 -17.69
CA LYS A 10 -21.60 -6.93 -16.52
C LYS A 10 -21.78 -6.00 -15.34
N GLN A 11 -22.98 -6.02 -14.79
CA GLN A 11 -23.39 -5.19 -13.69
C GLN A 11 -22.58 -5.65 -12.48
N VAL A 12 -21.49 -4.93 -12.19
CA VAL A 12 -20.65 -5.18 -11.03
C VAL A 12 -21.38 -4.61 -9.81
N GLY A 13 -22.40 -5.34 -9.36
CA GLY A 13 -23.16 -5.00 -8.16
C GLY A 13 -22.32 -5.26 -6.92
N VAL A 14 -21.48 -4.29 -6.54
CA VAL A 14 -20.74 -4.35 -5.28
C VAL A 14 -21.57 -3.69 -4.18
N ARG A 15 -21.80 -4.42 -3.08
CA ARG A 15 -22.38 -3.84 -1.87
C ARG A 15 -21.32 -2.98 -1.19
N LEU A 16 -21.39 -1.68 -1.40
CA LEU A 16 -20.45 -0.72 -0.81
C LEU A 16 -20.77 -0.49 0.68
N PRO A 17 -19.75 -0.50 1.55
CA PRO A 17 -19.86 0.07 2.89
C PRO A 17 -20.46 1.48 2.86
N GLY A 18 -21.31 1.81 3.83
CA GLY A 18 -22.10 3.04 3.81
C GLY A 18 -21.27 4.34 3.75
N HIS A 19 -20.08 4.35 4.36
CA HIS A 19 -19.18 5.50 4.30
C HIS A 19 -18.58 5.69 2.89
N LEU A 20 -18.21 4.59 2.20
CA LEU A 20 -17.71 4.65 0.82
C LEU A 20 -18.80 5.11 -0.14
N TYR A 21 -20.02 4.61 0.03
CA TYR A 21 -21.15 5.08 -0.77
C TYR A 21 -21.38 6.59 -0.61
N ARG A 22 -21.41 7.09 0.63
CA ARG A 22 -21.62 8.52 0.91
C ARG A 22 -20.54 9.39 0.28
N TRP A 23 -19.28 9.01 0.46
CA TRP A 23 -18.14 9.74 -0.08
C TRP A 23 -18.12 9.75 -1.62
N LEU A 24 -18.38 8.61 -2.27
CA LEU A 24 -18.46 8.55 -3.73
C LEU A 24 -19.67 9.32 -4.27
N ARG A 25 -20.79 9.33 -3.54
CA ARG A 25 -21.98 10.11 -3.90
C ARG A 25 -21.70 11.60 -3.86
N GLU A 26 -20.99 12.08 -2.83
CA GLU A 26 -20.55 13.48 -2.73
C GLU A 26 -19.70 13.89 -3.95
N LYS A 27 -18.84 13.00 -4.46
CA LYS A 27 -18.08 13.25 -5.70
C LYS A 27 -18.97 13.39 -6.93
N VAL A 28 -20.02 12.56 -7.05
CA VAL A 28 -21.01 12.69 -8.12
C VAL A 28 -21.80 14.00 -7.97
N ASP A 29 -22.24 14.33 -6.76
CA ASP A 29 -23.00 15.54 -6.47
C ASP A 29 -22.16 16.83 -6.70
N SER A 30 -20.84 16.75 -6.50
CA SER A 30 -19.90 17.83 -6.83
C SER A 30 -19.60 17.99 -8.32
N GLY A 31 -20.09 17.06 -9.17
CA GLY A 31 -19.83 17.05 -10.60
C GLY A 31 -18.48 16.47 -11.02
N GLU A 32 -17.70 15.89 -10.11
CA GLU A 32 -16.42 15.23 -10.45
C GLU A 32 -16.65 13.99 -11.34
N TYR A 33 -17.81 13.34 -11.20
CA TYR A 33 -18.21 12.18 -12.00
C TYR A 33 -19.67 12.28 -12.42
N SER A 34 -19.99 11.88 -13.65
CA SER A 34 -21.37 11.97 -14.17
C SER A 34 -22.33 10.96 -13.54
N ASN A 35 -21.81 9.86 -12.97
CA ASN A 35 -22.63 8.88 -12.24
C ASN A 35 -21.82 8.06 -11.25
N MET A 36 -22.54 7.30 -10.44
CA MET A 36 -21.99 6.45 -9.38
C MET A 36 -21.00 5.39 -9.90
N ALA A 37 -21.30 4.73 -11.03
CA ALA A 37 -20.41 3.72 -11.60
C ALA A 37 -19.08 4.33 -12.05
N GLN A 38 -19.10 5.52 -12.66
CA GLN A 38 -17.90 6.25 -13.03
C GLN A 38 -17.08 6.67 -11.81
N SER A 39 -17.72 7.08 -10.72
CA SER A 39 -17.01 7.41 -9.48
C SER A 39 -16.29 6.18 -8.89
N VAL A 40 -16.96 5.02 -8.84
CA VAL A 40 -16.35 3.77 -8.34
C VAL A 40 -15.15 3.39 -9.20
N ILE A 41 -15.34 3.33 -10.52
CA ILE A 41 -14.27 2.94 -11.44
C ILE A 41 -13.13 3.95 -11.38
N GLY A 42 -13.44 5.25 -11.45
CA GLY A 42 -12.45 6.33 -11.44
C GLY A 42 -11.58 6.33 -10.19
N GLU A 43 -12.18 6.20 -9.00
CA GLU A 43 -11.43 6.17 -7.74
C GLU A 43 -10.60 4.88 -7.60
N LEU A 44 -11.12 3.72 -8.02
CA LEU A 44 -10.35 2.47 -8.04
C LEU A 44 -9.16 2.54 -9.02
N THR A 45 -9.36 3.14 -10.20
CA THR A 45 -8.29 3.35 -11.18
C THR A 45 -7.23 4.30 -10.63
N LYS A 46 -7.62 5.41 -9.99
CA LYS A 46 -6.70 6.35 -9.33
C LYS A 46 -5.89 5.65 -8.24
N ALA A 47 -6.55 4.89 -7.36
CA ALA A 47 -5.89 4.12 -6.30
C ALA A 47 -4.85 3.14 -6.88
N ARG A 48 -5.24 2.36 -7.91
CA ARG A 48 -4.32 1.43 -8.57
C ARG A 48 -3.14 2.12 -9.24
N ALA A 49 -3.35 3.28 -9.86
CA ALA A 49 -2.27 4.05 -10.46
C ALA A 49 -1.27 4.53 -9.40
N LEU A 50 -1.73 5.00 -8.25
CA LEU A 50 -0.88 5.39 -7.13
C LEU A 50 -0.11 4.21 -6.53
N GLU A 51 -0.73 3.03 -6.46
CA GLU A 51 -0.04 1.80 -6.06
C GLU A 51 1.05 1.39 -7.05
N GLU A 52 0.79 1.47 -8.35
CA GLU A 52 1.77 1.17 -9.39
C GLU A 52 2.93 2.18 -9.39
N VAL A 53 2.64 3.47 -9.19
CA VAL A 53 3.66 4.51 -9.02
C VAL A 53 4.51 4.23 -7.79
N ARG A 54 3.90 3.96 -6.63
CA ARG A 54 4.64 3.56 -5.41
C ARG A 54 5.47 2.32 -5.65
N ARG A 55 4.97 1.32 -6.38
CA ARG A 55 5.69 0.09 -6.70
C ARG A 55 6.88 0.32 -7.63
N ARG A 56 6.80 1.31 -8.53
CA ARG A 56 7.91 1.72 -9.41
C ARG A 56 8.93 2.61 -8.70
N GLU A 57 8.45 3.49 -7.83
CA GLU A 57 9.26 4.39 -7.00
C GLU A 57 9.92 3.68 -5.82
N THR A 58 9.37 2.54 -5.37
CA THR A 58 10.09 1.58 -4.54
C THR A 58 10.97 0.80 -5.49
N PRO A 59 12.23 1.18 -5.71
CA PRO A 59 13.05 0.36 -6.56
C PRO A 59 13.23 -0.95 -5.77
N LEU A 60 13.50 -2.04 -6.50
CA LEU A 60 14.12 -3.25 -5.96
C LEU A 60 15.45 -2.99 -5.19
N TYR A 61 15.79 -1.73 -4.93
CA TYR A 61 16.92 -1.23 -4.17
C TYR A 61 16.63 -1.08 -2.66
N SER A 62 15.37 -1.08 -2.21
CA SER A 62 15.06 -0.97 -0.77
C SER A 62 15.30 -2.26 0.04
N VAL A 63 15.58 -3.40 -0.62
CA VAL A 63 15.95 -4.64 0.08
C VAL A 63 17.46 -4.72 0.34
N TYR A 64 18.28 -3.88 -0.29
CA TYR A 64 19.74 -3.87 -0.11
C TYR A 64 20.29 -2.64 0.63
N GLU A 65 19.52 -1.56 0.80
CA GLU A 65 19.97 -0.39 1.56
C GLU A 65 19.70 -0.44 3.07
N ASP A 66 18.96 -1.43 3.58
CA ASP A 66 18.85 -1.67 5.03
C ASP A 66 20.11 -2.39 5.60
N GLU A 67 20.98 -2.91 4.74
CA GLU A 67 22.15 -3.69 5.12
C GLU A 67 23.22 -2.90 5.91
N PRO A 68 23.55 -1.61 5.62
CA PRO A 68 24.62 -0.91 6.33
C PRO A 68 24.26 -0.53 7.77
N LEU A 69 23.03 -0.02 7.98
CA LEU A 69 22.56 0.36 9.32
C LEU A 69 22.26 -0.86 10.16
N ALA A 70 21.60 -1.88 9.60
CA ALA A 70 21.35 -3.13 10.31
C ALA A 70 22.67 -3.82 10.69
N ARG A 71 23.66 -3.86 9.78
CA ARG A 71 25.00 -4.39 10.09
C ARG A 71 25.69 -3.59 11.19
N MET A 72 25.69 -2.25 11.12
CA MET A 72 26.31 -1.41 12.15
C MET A 72 25.65 -1.58 13.52
N VAL A 73 24.31 -1.66 13.56
CA VAL A 73 23.57 -1.91 14.81
C VAL A 73 23.87 -3.30 15.35
N ASN A 74 23.90 -4.33 14.50
CA ASN A 74 24.23 -5.70 14.90
C ASN A 74 25.67 -5.82 15.42
N GLU A 75 26.64 -5.18 14.77
CA GLU A 75 28.03 -5.12 15.24
C GLU A 75 28.13 -4.46 16.63
N ARG A 76 27.36 -3.38 16.84
CA ARG A 76 27.31 -2.70 18.14
C ARG A 76 26.67 -3.56 19.23
N ILE A 77 25.56 -4.25 18.92
CA ILE A 77 24.88 -5.17 19.84
C ILE A 77 25.82 -6.31 20.24
N GLU A 78 26.52 -6.91 19.28
CA GLU A 78 27.46 -8.00 19.55
C GLU A 78 28.68 -7.55 20.36
N GLY A 79 29.13 -6.30 20.17
CA GLY A 79 30.15 -5.70 21.04
C GLY A 79 29.70 -5.61 22.51
N ILE A 80 28.53 -5.02 22.74
CA ILE A 80 27.94 -4.89 24.08
C ILE A 80 27.72 -6.26 24.72
N ARG A 81 27.23 -7.23 23.95
CA ARG A 81 27.00 -8.60 24.41
C ARG A 81 28.29 -9.27 24.90
N ARG A 82 29.41 -9.08 24.19
CA ARG A 82 30.73 -9.60 24.61
C ARG A 82 31.20 -8.94 25.90
N GLU A 83 31.16 -7.62 25.98
CA GLU A 83 31.55 -6.86 27.17
C GLU A 83 30.75 -7.27 28.40
N LEU A 84 29.43 -7.45 28.24
CA LEU A 84 28.55 -7.89 29.31
C LEU A 84 28.85 -9.32 29.74
N LEU A 85 29.11 -10.23 28.81
CA LEU A 85 29.49 -11.61 29.12
C LEU A 85 30.81 -11.69 29.90
N ASP A 86 31.80 -10.86 29.54
CA ASP A 86 33.07 -10.81 30.22
C ASP A 86 32.92 -10.21 31.63
N GLU A 87 32.09 -9.18 31.79
CA GLU A 87 31.77 -8.62 33.10
C GLU A 87 31.05 -9.63 34.01
N VAL A 88 30.07 -10.37 33.48
CA VAL A 88 29.36 -11.42 34.23
C VAL A 88 30.32 -12.54 34.65
N LYS A 89 31.25 -12.94 33.78
CA LYS A 89 32.28 -13.94 34.14
C LYS A 89 33.19 -13.43 35.25
N ARG A 90 33.64 -12.17 35.18
CA ARG A 90 34.49 -11.57 36.22
C ARG A 90 33.80 -11.48 37.58
N ARG A 91 32.49 -11.26 37.62
CA ARG A 91 31.71 -11.23 38.87
C ARG A 91 31.39 -12.62 39.43
N ARG A 92 31.60 -13.68 38.64
CA ARG A 92 31.32 -15.07 39.03
C ARG A 92 32.58 -15.84 39.45
N ALA A 93 33.76 -15.34 39.11
CA ALA A 93 35.05 -15.79 39.63
C ALA A 93 35.31 -15.16 41.02
#